data_AF-A0A838FU89-F1
#
_entry.id   AF-A0A838FU89-F1
#
_cell.length_a   1.000
_cell.length_b   1.000
_cell.length_c   1.000
_cell.angle_alpha   90.00
_cell.angle_beta   90.00
_cell.angle_gamma   90.00
#
_symmetry.space_group_name_H-M   'P 1'
#
loop_
_entity.id
_entity.type
_entity.pdbx_description
1 polymer ?
#
loop_
_entity_poly.entity_id
_entity_poly.type
_entity_poly.pdbx_seq_one_letter_code
_entity_poly.pdbx_strand_id
1 'polypeptide(L)'
;MRLLFRLVCAVALLTPLVISAENPPETNRLFRFPTTNGQQIVFCYAGQLYTVAKEGGVARRLTTGPGYTSFPRFSADGGQLA
;
A
#
# COMPACT_ATOMS: atom_id res chain seq x y z
N MET A 1 -0.67 55.91 -2.02
CA MET A 1 -0.49 54.74 -1.13
C MET A 1 -1.78 53.96 -0.82
N ARG A 2 -2.93 54.59 -0.52
CA ARG A 2 -4.18 53.88 -0.18
C ARG A 2 -4.80 53.06 -1.33
N LEU A 3 -4.62 53.49 -2.58
CA LEU A 3 -5.15 52.82 -3.77
C LEU A 3 -4.31 51.59 -4.18
N LEU A 4 -2.99 51.69 -4.06
CA LEU A 4 -2.05 50.58 -4.28
C LEU A 4 -2.27 49.43 -3.29
N PHE A 5 -2.54 49.75 -2.02
CA PHE A 5 -2.84 48.74 -0.99
C PHE A 5 -4.15 47.97 -1.30
N ARG A 6 -5.16 48.66 -1.85
CA ARG A 6 -6.45 48.03 -2.23
C ARG A 6 -6.31 47.07 -3.42
N LEU A 7 -5.46 47.42 -4.39
CA LEU A 7 -5.20 46.57 -5.56
C LEU A 7 -4.43 45.28 -5.20
N VAL A 8 -3.47 45.36 -4.26
CA VAL A 8 -2.73 44.18 -3.78
C VAL A 8 -3.64 43.20 -3.05
N CYS A 9 -4.57 43.67 -2.21
CA CYS A 9 -5.56 42.81 -1.56
C CYS A 9 -6.53 42.16 -2.58
N ALA A 10 -6.96 42.89 -3.61
CA ALA A 10 -7.85 42.36 -4.64
C ALA A 10 -7.18 41.26 -5.48
N VAL A 11 -5.89 41.41 -5.82
CA VAL A 11 -5.13 40.38 -6.57
C VAL A 11 -4.88 39.13 -5.72
N ALA A 12 -4.63 39.29 -4.42
CA ALA A 12 -4.46 38.15 -3.50
C ALA A 12 -5.75 37.32 -3.29
N LEU A 13 -6.92 37.89 -3.56
CA LEU A 13 -8.22 37.21 -3.48
C LEU A 13 -8.60 36.45 -4.76
N LEU A 14 -7.87 36.66 -5.86
CA LEU A 14 -8.13 36.07 -7.18
C LEU A 14 -7.26 34.85 -7.49
N THR A 15 -6.31 34.49 -6.62
CA THR A 15 -5.57 33.24 -6.76
C THR A 15 -6.41 32.08 -6.24
N PRO A 16 -6.82 31.12 -7.10
CA PRO A 16 -7.50 29.93 -6.62
C PRO A 16 -6.55 29.16 -5.71
N LEU A 17 -6.99 28.94 -4.47
CA LEU A 17 -6.32 28.04 -3.55
C LEU A 17 -6.50 26.62 -4.10
N VAL A 18 -5.46 26.08 -4.73
CA VAL A 18 -5.44 24.67 -5.13
C VAL A 18 -5.26 23.86 -3.86
N ILE A 19 -6.39 23.45 -3.27
CA ILE A 19 -6.39 22.48 -2.18
C ILE A 19 -6.07 21.14 -2.84
N SER A 20 -4.82 20.71 -2.74
CA SER A 20 -4.43 19.37 -3.16
C SER A 20 -5.09 18.37 -2.21
N ALA A 21 -5.97 17.51 -2.72
CA ALA A 21 -6.45 16.38 -1.96
C ALA A 21 -5.28 15.44 -1.70
N GLU A 22 -4.87 15.30 -0.43
CA GLU A 22 -3.93 14.27 -0.04
C GLU A 22 -4.66 12.93 -0.17
N ASN A 23 -4.17 12.05 -1.06
CA ASN A 23 -4.64 10.67 -1.05
C ASN A 23 -4.30 10.10 0.33
N PRO A 24 -5.27 9.56 1.07
CA PRO A 24 -4.96 8.88 2.31
C PRO A 24 -3.85 7.88 2.02
N PRO A 25 -2.82 7.79 2.89
CA PRO A 25 -1.82 6.75 2.71
C PRO A 25 -2.57 5.41 2.61
N GLU A 26 -2.22 4.56 1.64
CA GLU A 26 -2.73 3.19 1.47
C GLU A 26 -2.28 2.28 2.63
N THR A 27 -2.26 2.82 3.84
CA THR A 27 -1.55 2.32 4.98
C THR A 27 -2.59 1.96 6.03
N ASN A 28 -3.16 0.77 5.83
CA ASN A 28 -3.09 -0.27 6.86
C ASN A 28 -3.58 -1.60 6.26
N ARG A 29 -2.90 -2.09 5.22
CA ARG A 29 -3.13 -3.48 4.84
C ARG A 29 -2.51 -4.34 5.94
N LEU A 30 -3.36 -5.04 6.68
CA LEU A 30 -2.93 -5.94 7.75
C LEU A 30 -2.31 -7.18 7.12
N PHE A 31 -1.05 -7.05 6.72
CA PHE A 31 -0.22 -8.16 6.27
C PHE A 31 0.21 -8.95 7.49
N ARG A 32 -0.23 -10.21 7.58
CA ARG A 32 0.00 -11.04 8.75
C ARG A 32 0.74 -12.31 8.36
N PHE A 33 1.46 -12.86 9.33
CA PHE A 33 2.11 -14.17 9.24
C PHE A 33 3.04 -14.30 8.02
N PRO A 34 4.02 -13.41 7.83
CA PRO A 34 4.96 -13.53 6.73
C PRO A 34 5.88 -14.76 6.89
N THR A 35 6.25 -15.37 5.76
CA THR A 35 7.31 -16.38 5.63
C THR A 35 8.12 -16.12 4.37
N THR A 36 9.35 -16.64 4.28
CA THR A 36 10.22 -16.48 3.11
C THR A 36 11.09 -17.71 2.88
N ASN A 37 11.38 -18.00 1.61
CA ASN A 37 12.38 -18.98 1.18
C ASN A 37 13.71 -18.32 0.77
N GLY A 38 13.89 -17.02 1.06
CA GLY A 38 15.07 -16.25 0.67
C GLY A 38 14.98 -15.55 -0.69
N GLN A 39 14.02 -15.94 -1.55
CA GLN A 39 13.75 -15.30 -2.85
C GLN A 39 12.38 -14.62 -2.91
N GLN A 40 11.38 -15.18 -2.23
CA GLN A 40 10.03 -14.66 -2.20
C GLN A 40 9.53 -14.52 -0.76
N ILE A 41 8.57 -13.63 -0.57
CA ILE A 41 7.86 -13.42 0.69
C ILE A 41 6.41 -13.82 0.46
N VAL A 42 5.87 -14.68 1.34
CA VAL A 42 4.45 -15.05 1.35
C VAL A 42 3.82 -14.55 2.65
N PHE A 43 2.64 -13.95 2.56
CA PHE A 43 1.92 -13.40 3.72
C PHE A 43 0.40 -13.56 3.55
N CYS A 44 -0.32 -13.47 4.67
CA CYS A 44 -1.77 -13.48 4.70
C CYS A 44 -2.31 -12.03 4.62
N TYR A 45 -3.29 -11.81 3.75
CA TYR A 45 -4.07 -10.58 3.65
C TYR A 45 -5.54 -10.92 3.35
N ALA A 46 -6.47 -10.33 4.12
CA ALA A 46 -7.90 -10.58 3.97
C ALA A 46 -8.30 -12.07 3.91
N GLY A 47 -7.64 -12.91 4.71
CA GLY A 47 -7.88 -14.36 4.79
C GLY A 47 -7.33 -15.18 3.63
N GLN A 48 -6.42 -14.62 2.83
CA GLN A 48 -5.87 -15.24 1.63
C GLN A 48 -4.35 -15.08 1.60
N LEU A 49 -3.65 -16.00 0.94
CA LEU A 49 -2.20 -15.92 0.80
C LEU A 49 -1.82 -15.13 -0.46
N TYR A 50 -0.78 -14.31 -0.31
CA TYR A 50 -0.18 -13.53 -1.38
C TYR A 50 1.34 -13.74 -1.37
N THR A 51 1.96 -13.68 -2.54
CA THR A 51 3.42 -13.75 -2.73
C THR A 51 3.94 -12.48 -3.39
N VAL A 52 5.17 -12.09 -3.06
CA VAL A 52 5.92 -11.02 -3.71
C VAL A 52 7.40 -11.39 -3.75
N ALA A 53 8.16 -10.88 -4.71
CA ALA A 53 9.61 -11.03 -4.71
C ALA A 53 10.21 -10.34 -3.48
N LYS A 54 11.33 -10.86 -2.96
CA LYS A 54 12.02 -10.29 -1.80
C LYS A 54 12.51 -8.86 -2.06
N GLU A 55 12.84 -8.57 -3.31
CA GLU A 55 13.25 -7.26 -3.82
C GLU A 55 12.07 -6.27 -3.92
N GLY A 56 10.84 -6.74 -3.68
CA GLY A 56 9.60 -5.97 -3.74
C GLY A 56 8.85 -6.13 -5.06
N GLY A 57 7.95 -5.19 -5.33
CA GLY A 57 7.09 -5.20 -6.51
C GLY A 57 5.64 -5.55 -6.21
N VAL A 58 4.94 -6.08 -7.22
CA VAL A 58 3.49 -6.33 -7.15
C VAL A 58 3.21 -7.70 -6.54
N ALA A 59 2.44 -7.73 -5.46
CA ALA A 59 2.02 -8.98 -4.83
C ALA A 59 0.96 -9.71 -5.66
N ARG A 60 1.08 -11.04 -5.75
CA ARG A 60 0.15 -11.95 -6.45
C ARG A 60 -0.56 -12.86 -5.46
N ARG A 61 -1.87 -13.02 -5.60
CA ARG A 61 -2.66 -13.96 -4.80
C ARG A 61 -2.32 -15.42 -5.15
N LEU A 62 -2.17 -16.27 -4.15
CA LEU A 62 -1.87 -17.70 -4.28
C LEU A 62 -3.10 -18.60 -4.07
N THR A 63 -4.05 -18.18 -3.24
CA THR A 63 -5.20 -18.99 -2.83
C THR A 63 -6.51 -18.49 -3.44
N THR A 64 -7.45 -19.39 -3.70
CA THR A 64 -8.79 -19.07 -4.19
C THR A 64 -9.84 -19.88 -3.44
N GLY A 65 -11.07 -19.39 -3.38
CA GLY A 65 -12.19 -20.10 -2.76
C GLY A 65 -12.53 -19.64 -1.34
N PRO A 66 -13.60 -20.24 -0.76
CA PRO A 66 -14.05 -19.91 0.58
C PRO A 66 -13.09 -20.44 1.66
N GLY A 67 -12.99 -19.73 2.78
CA GLY A 67 -12.16 -20.11 3.92
C GLY A 67 -11.05 -19.10 4.23
N TYR A 68 -10.36 -19.34 5.36
CA TYR A 68 -9.25 -18.50 5.82
C TYR A 68 -7.95 -19.27 5.65
N THR A 69 -7.05 -18.77 4.80
CA THR A 69 -5.71 -19.32 4.63
C THR A 69 -4.68 -18.40 5.27
N SER A 70 -4.02 -18.90 6.32
CA SER A 70 -3.07 -18.15 7.15
C SER A 70 -1.97 -19.06 7.66
N PHE A 71 -0.89 -18.47 8.20
CA PHE A 71 0.31 -19.16 8.68
C PHE A 71 1.06 -19.96 7.60
N PRO A 72 1.37 -19.34 6.44
CA PRO A 72 2.13 -20.01 5.40
C PRO A 72 3.50 -20.46 5.92
N ARG A 73 3.95 -21.63 5.48
CA ARG A 73 5.28 -22.18 5.80
C ARG A 73 5.92 -22.77 4.56
N PHE A 74 7.15 -22.36 4.26
CA PHE A 74 7.95 -23.04 3.25
C PHE A 74 8.45 -24.40 3.77
N SER A 75 8.60 -25.37 2.85
CA SER A 75 9.38 -26.58 3.08
C SER A 75 10.85 -26.22 3.35
N ALA A 76 11.60 -27.17 3.92
CA ALA A 76 13.01 -26.94 4.28
C ALA A 76 13.89 -26.57 3.08
N ASP A 77 13.58 -27.07 1.89
CA ASP A 77 14.23 -26.74 0.61
C ASP A 77 13.65 -25.49 -0.08
N GLY A 78 12.58 -24.91 0.47
CA GLY A 78 11.95 -23.69 -0.05
C GLY A 78 11.12 -23.85 -1.32
N GLY A 79 10.98 -25.07 -1.86
CA GLY A 79 10.29 -25.35 -3.11
C GLY A 79 8.77 -25.46 -2.98
N GLN A 80 8.26 -25.79 -1.79
CA GLN A 80 6.84 -26.00 -1.52
C GLN A 80 6.35 -25.04 -0.43
N LEU A 81 5.06 -24.73 -0.47
CA LEU A 81 4.37 -23.89 0.50
C LEU A 81 3.18 -24.65 1.09
N ALA A 82 3.15 -24.77 2.41
CA ALA A 82 2.03 -25.34 3.19
C ALA A 82 1.21 -24.23 3.86
#